data_AF-A0A844D7C5-F1
#
_entry.id   AF-A0A844D7C5-F1
#
_cell.length_a   1.000
_cell.length_b   1.000
_cell.length_c   1.000
_cell.angle_alpha   90.00
_cell.angle_beta   90.00
_cell.angle_gamma   90.00
#
_symmetry.space_group_name_H-M   'P 1'
#
loop_
_entity.id
_entity.type
_entity.pdbx_description
1 polymer ?
#
loop_
_entity_poly.entity_id
_entity_poly.type
_entity_poly.pdbx_seq_one_letter_code
_entity_poly.pdbx_strand_id
1 'polypeptide(L)' 'MADWDWNSTSARESLVLPRVDALAIYANSNGEIVLRQQGMDGHDDSIVIIPKAQAQVVINAIADMLADK' A
#
# COMPACT_ATOMS: atom_id res chain seq x y z
N MET A 1 26.97 -18.09 -12.24
CA MET A 1 26.01 -17.00 -11.96
C MET A 1 26.81 -15.72 -12.10
N ALA A 2 26.42 -14.83 -13.02
CA ALA A 2 27.20 -13.63 -13.29
C ALA A 2 27.01 -12.61 -12.15
N ASP A 3 28.11 -12.14 -11.57
CA ASP A 3 28.12 -11.02 -10.64
C ASP A 3 27.61 -9.77 -11.36
N TRP A 4 26.54 -9.19 -10.86
CA TRP A 4 25.98 -7.97 -11.43
C TRP A 4 26.88 -6.77 -11.08
N ASP A 5 27.40 -6.10 -12.10
CA ASP A 5 28.25 -4.90 -11.94
C ASP A 5 27.40 -3.62 -11.98
N TRP A 6 27.15 -3.08 -10.78
CA TRP A 6 26.44 -1.83 -10.54
C TRP A 6 27.11 -0.59 -11.16
N ASN A 7 28.39 -0.66 -11.54
CA ASN A 7 29.15 0.47 -12.07
C ASN A 7 29.33 0.44 -13.59
N SER A 8 28.80 -0.59 -14.25
CA SER A 8 28.87 -0.74 -15.70
C SER A 8 28.13 0.39 -16.42
N THR A 9 28.55 0.71 -17.65
CA THR A 9 27.89 1.72 -18.50
C THR A 9 26.40 1.39 -18.71
N SER A 10 26.06 0.10 -18.78
CA SER A 10 24.69 -0.44 -18.85
C SER A 10 23.87 -0.13 -17.59
N ALA A 11 24.50 -0.08 -16.40
CA ALA A 11 23.83 0.29 -15.15
C ALA A 11 23.44 1.77 -15.11
N ARG A 12 24.15 2.64 -15.85
CA ARG A 12 23.84 4.09 -15.94
C ARG A 12 22.57 4.39 -16.74
N GLU A 13 22.09 3.44 -17.54
CA GLU A 13 20.81 3.51 -18.26
C GLU A 13 19.64 2.90 -17.45
N SER A 14 19.87 2.50 -16.21
CA SER A 14 18.84 1.87 -15.38
C SER A 14 17.78 2.88 -14.97
N LEU A 15 16.52 2.57 -15.30
CA LEU A 15 15.36 3.30 -14.82
C LEU A 15 15.17 3.01 -13.32
N VAL A 16 15.58 3.94 -12.48
CA VAL A 16 15.32 3.91 -11.04
C VAL A 16 13.90 4.43 -10.82
N LEU A 17 12.98 3.52 -10.50
CA LEU A 17 11.64 3.89 -10.08
C LEU A 17 11.62 4.08 -8.56
N PRO A 18 10.97 5.14 -8.04
CA PRO A 18 10.75 5.25 -6.61
C PRO A 18 9.92 4.06 -6.14
N ARG A 19 10.35 3.44 -5.04
CA ARG A 19 9.54 2.42 -4.37
C ARG A 19 8.26 3.11 -3.88
N VAL A 20 7.12 2.60 -4.33
CA VAL A 20 5.81 3.05 -3.86
C VAL A 20 5.33 2.04 -2.82
N ASP A 21 4.85 2.53 -1.68
CA ASP A 21 4.27 1.65 -0.67
C ASP A 21 3.03 0.97 -1.24
N ALA A 22 3.04 -0.36 -1.24
CA ALA A 22 1.89 -1.12 -1.67
C ALA A 22 0.76 -0.98 -0.64
N LEU A 23 -0.42 -0.52 -1.08
CA LEU A 23 -1.66 -0.56 -0.31
C LEU A 23 -2.51 -1.74 -0.79
N ALA A 24 -2.78 -2.68 0.12
CA ALA A 24 -3.71 -3.77 -0.10
C ALA A 24 -5.02 -3.52 0.66
N ILE A 25 -6.16 -3.71 -0.02
CA ILE A 25 -7.50 -3.62 0.58
C ILE A 25 -8.22 -4.93 0.33
N TYR A 26 -8.65 -5.61 1.40
CA TYR A 26 -9.29 -6.93 1.30
C TYR A 26 -10.23 -7.21 2.47
N ALA A 27 -11.10 -8.21 2.31
CA ALA A 27 -11.91 -8.75 3.40
C ALA A 27 -11.17 -9.91 4.10
N ASN A 28 -11.07 -9.88 5.43
CA ASN A 28 -10.50 -11.01 6.18
C ASN A 28 -11.56 -12.10 6.45
N SER A 29 -11.15 -13.19 7.11
CA SER A 29 -12.04 -14.32 7.47
C SER A 29 -13.20 -13.94 8.40
N ASN A 30 -13.08 -12.81 9.11
CA ASN A 30 -14.12 -12.29 10.00
C ASN A 30 -15.11 -11.38 9.25
N GLY A 31 -14.90 -11.14 7.96
CA GLY A 31 -15.72 -10.25 7.13
C GLY A 31 -15.45 -8.76 7.38
N GLU A 32 -14.30 -8.42 7.95
CA GLU A 32 -13.85 -7.04 8.18
C GLU A 32 -13.06 -6.53 6.97
N ILE A 33 -13.07 -5.22 6.75
CA ILE A 33 -12.26 -4.59 5.71
C ILE A 33 -10.90 -4.27 6.30
N VAL A 34 -9.83 -4.78 5.67
CA VAL A 34 -8.45 -4.55 6.10
C VAL A 34 -7.74 -3.69 5.06
N LEU A 35 -7.16 -2.59 5.51
CA LEU A 35 -6.23 -1.75 4.75
C LEU A 35 -4.84 -2.04 5.30
N ARG A 36 -3.97 -2.61 4.46
CA ARG A 36 -2.57 -2.91 4.81
C ARG A 36 -1.66 -2.11 3.91
N GLN A 37 -0.91 -1.20 4.50
CA GLN A 37 0.16 -0.47 3.82
C GLN A 37 1.49 -1.14 4.18
N GLN A 38 2.24 -1.52 3.15
CA GLN A 38 3.57 -2.11 3.33
C GLN A 38 4.51 -1.09 4.00
N GLY A 39 5.26 -1.54 5.00
CA GLY A 39 6.32 -0.74 5.62
C GLY A 39 7.55 -0.58 4.70
N MET A 40 8.16 0.60 4.71
CA MET A 40 9.45 0.83 4.05
C MET A 40 10.60 0.31 4.90
N ASP A 41 11.67 -0.15 4.25
CA ASP A 41 13.02 -0.33 4.84
C ASP A 41 13.10 -1.04 6.20
N GLY A 42 12.34 -2.13 6.35
CA GLY A 42 12.37 -2.97 7.55
C GLY A 42 11.44 -2.51 8.67
N HIS A 43 10.62 -1.49 8.43
CA HIS A 43 9.49 -1.15 9.27
C HIS A 43 8.34 -2.14 9.06
N ASP A 44 7.59 -2.39 10.13
CA ASP A 44 6.38 -3.21 10.08
C ASP A 44 5.30 -2.55 9.21
N ASP A 45 4.43 -3.38 8.66
CA ASP A 45 3.28 -2.92 7.89
C ASP A 45 2.28 -2.18 8.78
N SER A 46 1.75 -1.07 8.27
CA SER A 46 0.64 -0.38 8.90
C SER A 46 -0.66 -1.07 8.52
N ILE A 47 -1.45 -1.46 9.52
CA ILE A 47 -2.71 -2.19 9.31
C ILE A 47 -3.84 -1.44 10.00
N VAL A 48 -4.86 -1.10 9.23
CA VAL A 48 -6.14 -0.58 9.73
C VAL A 48 -7.22 -1.61 9.45
N ILE A 49 -7.92 -2.04 10.51
CA ILE A 49 -9.06 -2.96 10.41
C ILE A 49 -10.32 -2.17 10.67
N ILE A 50 -11.25 -2.22 9.73
CA ILE A 50 -12.58 -1.63 9.83
C ILE A 50 -13.56 -2.75 10.17
N PRO A 51 -14.13 -2.76 11.38
CA PRO A 51 -15.15 -3.73 11.74
C PRO A 51 -16.33 -3.64 10.78
N LYS A 52 -16.93 -4.78 10.44
CA LYS A 52 -18.06 -4.86 9.51
C LYS A 52 -19.20 -3.91 9.89
N ALA A 53 -19.50 -3.77 11.19
CA ALA A 53 -20.54 -2.88 11.70
C ALA A 53 -20.28 -1.39 11.42
N GLN A 54 -19.02 -1.00 11.21
CA GLN A 54 -18.61 0.38 10.96
C GLN A 54 -18.33 0.68 9.48
N ALA A 55 -18.33 -0.34 8.62
CA ALA A 55 -17.99 -0.19 7.21
C ALA A 55 -18.87 0.86 6.50
N GLN A 56 -20.18 0.87 6.74
CA GLN A 56 -21.08 1.84 6.14
C GLN A 56 -20.81 3.28 6.60
N VAL A 57 -20.46 3.46 7.88
CA VAL A 57 -20.12 4.78 8.44
C VAL A 57 -18.87 5.33 7.75
N VAL A 58 -17.84 4.49 7.57
CA VAL A 58 -16.61 4.87 6.87
C VAL A 58 -16.88 5.22 5.41
N ILE A 59 -17.70 4.42 4.70
CA ILE A 59 -18.07 4.70 3.30
C ILE A 59 -18.75 6.07 3.18
N ASN A 60 -19.71 6.37 4.06
CA ASN A 60 -20.40 7.65 4.04
C ASN A 60 -19.43 8.81 4.29
N ALA A 61 -18.56 8.70 5.29
CA ALA A 61 -17.56 9.73 5.56
C ALA A 61 -16.63 9.99 4.36
N ILE A 62 -16.20 8.94 3.65
CA ILE A 62 -15.40 9.08 2.42
C ILE A 62 -16.21 9.77 1.32
N ALA A 63 -17.48 9.39 1.14
CA ALA A 63 -18.35 9.98 0.13
C ALA A 63 -18.59 11.47 0.38
N ASP A 64 -18.87 11.85 1.62
CA ASP A 64 -19.09 13.25 2.03
C ASP A 64 -17.83 14.09 1.75
N MET A 65 -16.64 13.59 2.10
CA MET A 65 -15.37 14.25 1.80
C MET A 65 -15.09 14.45 0.30
N LEU A 66 -15.63 13.59 -0.56
CA LEU A 66 -15.49 13.70 -2.01
C LEU A 66 -16.52 14.64 -2.63
N ALA A 67 -17.68 14.79 -1.99
CA ALA A 67 -18.76 15.69 -2.44
C ALA A 67 -18.48 17.16 -2.11
N ASP A 68 -17.68 17.44 -1.07
CA ASP A 68 -17.24 18.80 -0.68
C ASP A 68 -16.11 19.38 -1.56
N LYS A 69 -15.97 18.88 -2.81
CA LYS A 69 -14.98 19.36 -3.79
C LYS A 69 -15.60 20.16 -4.94
#